data_AF-A0A962D703-F1
#
_entry.id   AF-A0A962D703-F1
#
_cell.length_a   1.000
_cell.length_b   1.000
_cell.length_c   1.000
_cell.angle_alpha   90.00
_cell.angle_beta   90.00
_cell.angle_gamma   90.00
#
_symmetry.space_group_name_H-M   'P 1'
#
loop_
_entity.id
_entity.type
_entity.pdbx_description
1 polymer ?
#
loop_
_entity_poly.entity_id
_entity_poly.type
_entity_poly.pdbx_seq_one_letter_code
_entity_poly.pdbx_strand_id
1 'polypeptide(L)'
;MAICAMLGLFLAQPAQSDAGSAPASVARQPVAKPDPLPAGGGLTHGLSNQNAFAMPSPNLSGADLRTFAIGNRLFNTRWITAPASVQQFDGLGPTFNRNACSGCHLRDGRGRPPAGPHEPLDSSLLRVSLPGSNGSAPVAVPGYGWQINDRAIEGVPAEARIRIHWV
;
A
#
# COMPACT_ATOMS: atom_id res chain seq x y z
N MET A 1 17.91 94.56 0.85
CA MET A 1 18.07 95.34 -0.39
C MET A 1 17.52 94.51 -1.53
N ALA A 2 16.58 95.08 -2.29
CA ALA A 2 16.01 94.61 -3.56
C ALA A 2 15.36 93.22 -3.61
N ILE A 3 14.05 93.22 -3.35
CA ILE A 3 13.07 92.34 -3.98
C ILE A 3 13.05 92.69 -5.48
N CYS A 4 13.28 91.72 -6.36
CA CYS A 4 13.04 91.87 -7.80
C CYS A 4 12.13 90.74 -8.25
N ALA A 5 10.86 91.11 -8.47
CA ALA A 5 9.85 90.28 -9.08
C ALA A 5 10.11 90.20 -10.59
N MET A 6 10.08 89.00 -11.17
CA MET A 6 9.74 88.84 -12.58
C MET A 6 8.78 87.67 -12.78
N LEU A 7 7.61 88.06 -13.27
CA LEU A 7 6.51 87.27 -13.78
C LEU A 7 7.00 86.47 -14.99
N GLY A 8 7.13 85.14 -14.84
CA GLY A 8 7.40 84.22 -15.94
C GLY A 8 6.13 83.50 -16.35
N LEU A 9 5.59 83.85 -17.51
CA LEU A 9 4.47 83.16 -18.17
C LEU A 9 4.90 81.74 -18.54
N PHE A 10 4.48 80.74 -17.74
CA PHE A 10 4.69 79.33 -18.06
C PHE A 10 3.49 78.79 -18.84
N LEU A 11 3.72 78.52 -20.12
CA LEU A 11 2.84 77.70 -20.96
C LEU A 11 2.89 76.27 -20.41
N ALA A 12 1.74 75.75 -19.97
CA ALA A 12 1.63 74.37 -19.49
C ALA A 12 1.86 73.40 -20.65
N GLN A 13 2.98 72.67 -20.64
CA GLN A 13 3.18 71.50 -21.48
C GLN A 13 2.42 70.30 -20.87
N PRO A 14 1.79 69.44 -21.68
CA PRO A 14 1.08 68.28 -21.17
C PRO A 14 2.09 67.30 -20.56
N ALA A 15 1.72 66.75 -19.40
CA ALA A 15 2.51 65.75 -18.68
C ALA A 15 2.77 64.53 -19.59
N GLN A 16 4.05 64.26 -19.84
CA GLN A 16 4.48 62.99 -20.43
C GLN A 16 4.27 61.92 -19.35
N SER A 17 3.41 60.95 -19.63
CA SER A 17 3.21 59.80 -18.76
C SER A 17 4.43 58.90 -18.85
N ASP A 18 5.27 58.91 -17.81
CA ASP A 18 6.31 57.92 -17.63
C ASP A 18 5.65 56.55 -17.44
N ALA A 19 5.63 55.77 -18.52
CA ALA A 19 5.26 54.37 -18.46
C ALA A 19 6.30 53.62 -17.62
N GLY A 20 6.03 53.52 -16.31
CA GLY A 20 6.83 52.72 -15.41
C GLY A 20 6.89 51.28 -15.92
N SER A 21 8.07 50.83 -16.31
CA SER A 21 8.32 49.44 -16.65
C SER A 21 8.04 48.59 -15.41
N ALA A 22 7.03 47.72 -15.50
CA ALA A 22 6.76 46.72 -14.46
C ALA A 22 8.05 45.93 -14.16
N PRO A 23 8.35 45.62 -12.89
CA PRO A 23 9.52 44.81 -12.58
C PRO A 23 9.37 43.45 -13.26
N ALA A 24 10.40 43.05 -14.01
CA ALA A 24 10.45 41.74 -14.63
C ALA A 24 10.22 40.67 -13.56
N SER A 25 9.18 39.85 -13.73
CA SER A 25 8.93 38.72 -12.83
C SER A 25 10.16 37.80 -12.91
N VAL A 26 10.93 37.71 -11.82
CA VAL A 26 11.93 36.66 -11.68
C VAL A 26 11.17 35.34 -11.69
N ALA A 27 11.18 34.65 -12.81
CA ALA A 27 10.64 33.30 -12.91
C ALA A 27 11.35 32.46 -11.84
N ARG A 28 10.57 31.92 -10.88
CA ARG A 28 11.10 30.94 -9.94
C ARG A 28 11.61 29.76 -10.75
N GLN A 29 12.93 29.65 -10.84
CA GLN A 29 13.58 28.43 -11.30
C GLN A 29 13.03 27.29 -10.44
N PRO A 30 12.50 26.21 -11.02
CA PRO A 30 12.11 25.06 -10.24
C PRO A 30 13.36 24.55 -9.53
N VAL A 31 13.36 24.63 -8.20
CA VAL A 31 14.39 23.98 -7.39
C VAL A 31 14.31 22.51 -7.76
N ALA A 32 15.38 21.98 -8.37
CA ALA A 32 15.48 20.56 -8.65
C ALA A 32 15.26 19.83 -7.33
N LYS A 33 14.19 19.03 -7.28
CA LYS A 33 13.95 18.16 -6.12
C LYS A 33 15.17 17.25 -6.05
N PRO A 34 15.90 17.18 -4.93
CA PRO A 34 16.95 16.18 -4.78
C PRO A 34 16.35 14.83 -5.14
N ASP A 35 17.12 13.98 -5.84
CA ASP A 35 16.71 12.59 -6.03
C ASP A 35 16.24 12.07 -4.67
N PRO A 36 15.00 11.55 -4.56
CA PRO A 36 14.48 11.15 -3.27
C PRO A 36 15.47 10.17 -2.66
N LEU A 37 16.01 10.50 -1.48
CA LEU A 37 16.84 9.56 -0.74
C LEU A 37 16.06 8.25 -0.64
N PRO A 38 16.72 7.09 -0.84
CA PRO A 38 16.04 5.81 -0.79
C PRO A 38 15.24 5.68 0.51
N ALA A 39 13.95 5.37 0.43
CA ALA A 39 13.04 5.43 1.58
C ALA A 39 13.45 4.50 2.74
N GLY A 40 14.20 3.43 2.44
CA GLY A 40 14.80 2.52 3.43
C GLY A 40 16.31 2.67 3.60
N GLY A 41 16.92 3.75 3.11
CA GLY A 41 18.38 3.91 3.07
C GLY A 41 19.05 2.74 2.34
N GLY A 42 20.12 2.19 2.92
CA GLY A 42 20.83 1.02 2.38
C GLY A 42 20.03 -0.29 2.32
N LEU A 43 18.81 -0.31 2.88
CA LEU A 43 17.88 -1.44 2.77
C LEU A 43 16.99 -1.36 1.51
N THR A 44 17.05 -0.24 0.77
CA THR A 44 16.20 -0.02 -0.39
C THR A 44 16.68 -0.87 -1.56
N HIS A 45 15.79 -1.69 -2.10
CA HIS A 45 16.04 -2.39 -3.36
C HIS A 45 15.65 -1.52 -4.55
N GLY A 46 16.47 -1.45 -5.59
CA GLY A 46 16.18 -0.69 -6.82
C GLY A 46 15.16 -1.34 -7.76
N LEU A 47 14.54 -2.45 -7.36
CA LEU A 47 13.59 -3.20 -8.18
C LEU A 47 12.19 -2.66 -7.93
N SER A 48 11.52 -2.17 -8.97
CA SER A 48 10.21 -1.52 -8.88
C SER A 48 9.09 -2.31 -9.58
N ASN A 49 9.29 -3.61 -9.79
CA ASN A 49 8.27 -4.48 -10.40
C ASN A 49 7.50 -5.27 -9.34
N GLN A 50 6.65 -6.18 -9.80
CA GLN A 50 5.83 -7.04 -8.94
C GLN A 50 6.57 -7.89 -7.90
N ASN A 51 7.89 -8.05 -8.00
CA ASN A 51 8.71 -8.82 -7.07
C ASN A 51 9.48 -7.91 -6.09
N ALA A 52 9.23 -6.59 -6.09
CA ALA A 52 9.95 -5.64 -5.26
C ALA A 52 9.96 -6.01 -3.76
N PHE A 53 8.83 -6.51 -3.25
CA PHE A 53 8.69 -6.91 -1.84
C PHE A 53 9.26 -8.29 -1.52
N ALA A 54 9.54 -9.10 -2.53
CA ALA A 54 10.10 -10.44 -2.37
C ALA A 54 11.63 -10.45 -2.24
N MET A 55 12.27 -9.28 -2.43
CA MET A 55 13.71 -9.18 -2.38
C MET A 55 14.21 -9.13 -0.93
N PRO A 56 15.27 -9.87 -0.59
CA PRO A 56 15.98 -9.65 0.67
C PRO A 56 16.58 -8.25 0.71
N SER A 57 16.86 -7.76 1.91
CA SER A 57 17.62 -6.51 2.05
C SER A 57 18.99 -6.64 1.36
N PRO A 58 19.44 -5.64 0.56
CA PRO A 58 20.68 -5.74 -0.21
C PRO A 58 21.96 -5.92 0.63
N ASN A 59 21.90 -5.53 1.90
CA ASN A 59 23.04 -5.51 2.83
C ASN A 59 23.02 -6.67 3.85
N LEU A 60 22.19 -7.71 3.65
CA LEU A 60 22.20 -8.88 4.54
C LEU A 60 23.57 -9.56 4.52
N SER A 61 24.03 -10.00 5.70
CA SER A 61 25.19 -10.89 5.77
C SER A 61 24.88 -12.24 5.11
N GLY A 62 25.92 -13.02 4.79
CA GLY A 62 25.71 -14.37 4.25
C GLY A 62 24.93 -15.30 5.20
N ALA A 63 25.02 -15.09 6.51
CA ALA A 63 24.24 -15.83 7.50
C ALA A 63 22.77 -15.38 7.50
N ASP A 64 22.51 -14.07 7.48
CA ASP A 64 21.15 -13.54 7.45
C ASP A 64 20.43 -13.86 6.15
N LEU A 65 21.15 -13.88 5.02
CA LEU A 65 20.60 -14.29 3.73
C LEU A 65 20.15 -15.76 3.75
N ARG A 66 20.88 -16.64 4.46
CA ARG A 66 20.44 -18.03 4.67
C ARG A 66 19.18 -18.09 5.54
N THR A 67 19.13 -17.31 6.62
CA THR A 67 17.93 -17.22 7.47
C THR A 67 16.73 -16.71 6.68
N PHE A 68 16.90 -15.66 5.89
CA PHE A 68 15.88 -15.14 4.97
C PHE A 68 15.41 -16.23 4.00
N ALA A 69 16.32 -16.96 3.37
CA ALA A 69 15.97 -18.00 2.40
C ALA A 69 15.14 -19.14 3.03
N ILE A 70 15.45 -19.52 4.27
CA ILE A 70 14.67 -20.52 5.02
C ILE A 70 13.26 -19.98 5.31
N GLY A 71 13.15 -18.75 5.81
CA GLY A 71 11.87 -18.11 6.08
C GLY A 71 11.02 -17.94 4.82
N ASN A 72 11.62 -17.46 3.73
CA ASN A 72 10.97 -17.33 2.43
C ASN A 72 10.48 -18.67 1.90
N ARG A 73 11.25 -19.76 2.09
CA ARG A 73 10.79 -21.11 1.75
C ARG A 73 9.54 -21.47 2.53
N LEU A 74 9.56 -21.33 3.86
CA LEU A 74 8.41 -21.64 4.72
C LEU A 74 7.18 -20.81 4.35
N PHE A 75 7.36 -19.51 4.07
CA PHE A 75 6.29 -18.60 3.67
C PHE A 75 5.56 -19.05 2.39
N ASN A 76 6.30 -19.65 1.47
CA ASN A 76 5.80 -20.17 0.20
C ASN A 76 5.37 -21.64 0.26
N THR A 77 5.69 -22.36 1.34
CA THR A 77 5.30 -23.76 1.51
C THR A 77 3.81 -23.87 1.78
N ARG A 78 3.17 -24.82 1.10
CA ARG A 78 1.77 -25.16 1.34
C ARG A 78 1.65 -26.20 2.45
N TRP A 79 0.78 -25.94 3.41
CA TRP A 79 0.20 -26.94 4.30
C TRP A 79 -0.71 -27.86 3.49
N ILE A 80 -0.67 -29.15 3.80
CA ILE A 80 -1.50 -30.15 3.13
C ILE A 80 -2.17 -31.07 4.14
N THR A 81 -3.17 -31.81 3.68
CA THR A 81 -3.88 -32.80 4.49
C THR A 81 -2.93 -33.91 4.91
N ALA A 82 -3.02 -34.30 6.17
CA ALA A 82 -2.27 -35.46 6.66
C ALA A 82 -2.86 -36.77 6.10
N PRO A 83 -2.04 -37.82 5.92
CA PRO A 83 -0.58 -37.82 6.04
C PRO A 83 0.13 -37.34 4.77
N ALA A 84 1.04 -36.39 4.90
CA ALA A 84 1.94 -35.96 3.83
C ALA A 84 3.24 -36.76 3.78
N SER A 85 3.96 -36.65 2.67
CA SER A 85 5.35 -37.12 2.57
C SER A 85 6.32 -36.35 3.47
N VAL A 86 5.96 -35.13 3.88
CA VAL A 86 6.71 -34.29 4.82
C VAL A 86 5.81 -33.95 6.00
N GLN A 87 5.95 -34.69 7.09
CA GLN A 87 5.09 -34.60 8.27
C GLN A 87 5.08 -33.20 8.92
N GLN A 88 6.17 -32.43 8.79
CA GLN A 88 6.24 -31.07 9.31
C GLN A 88 5.26 -30.10 8.64
N PHE A 89 4.70 -30.45 7.48
CA PHE A 89 3.70 -29.66 6.76
C PHE A 89 2.29 -30.29 6.79
N ASP A 90 2.10 -31.32 7.62
CA ASP A 90 0.78 -31.79 8.00
C ASP A 90 0.05 -30.73 8.84
N GLY A 91 -1.27 -30.86 8.92
CA GLY A 91 -2.11 -30.02 9.77
C GLY A 91 -3.00 -29.03 9.04
N LEU A 92 -3.18 -29.18 7.71
CA LEU A 92 -4.25 -28.46 7.03
C LEU A 92 -5.62 -28.95 7.55
N GLY A 93 -6.36 -28.07 8.20
CA GLY A 93 -7.71 -28.35 8.69
C GLY A 93 -8.72 -28.63 7.57
N PRO A 94 -9.92 -29.14 7.91
CA PRO A 94 -10.93 -29.52 6.92
C PRO A 94 -11.46 -28.33 6.10
N THR A 95 -11.54 -27.15 6.71
CA THR A 95 -11.86 -25.87 6.07
C THR A 95 -10.71 -24.88 6.30
N PHE A 96 -10.45 -24.01 5.33
CA PHE A 96 -9.38 -23.00 5.39
C PHE A 96 -9.66 -21.84 4.42
N ASN A 97 -8.98 -20.70 4.61
CA ASN A 97 -8.93 -19.66 3.57
C ASN A 97 -7.72 -19.82 2.65
N ARG A 98 -6.56 -20.16 3.21
CA ARG A 98 -5.32 -20.39 2.47
C ARG A 98 -4.46 -21.45 3.11
N ASN A 99 -3.73 -22.17 2.27
CA ASN A 99 -2.79 -23.19 2.72
C ASN A 99 -1.33 -22.74 2.64
N ALA A 100 -1.02 -21.48 2.28
CA ALA A 100 0.32 -20.90 2.36
C ALA A 100 0.22 -19.42 2.71
N CYS A 101 1.25 -18.86 3.36
CA CYS A 101 1.31 -17.43 3.68
C CYS A 101 1.25 -16.57 2.41
N SER A 102 2.02 -16.98 1.39
CA SER A 102 2.03 -16.35 0.07
C SER A 102 0.69 -16.45 -0.68
N GLY A 103 -0.22 -17.30 -0.22
CA GLY A 103 -1.58 -17.38 -0.74
C GLY A 103 -2.36 -16.08 -0.54
N CYS A 104 -2.19 -15.42 0.60
CA CYS A 104 -2.76 -14.09 0.88
C CYS A 104 -1.77 -12.95 0.59
N HIS A 105 -0.48 -13.20 0.80
CA HIS A 105 0.60 -12.23 0.61
C HIS A 105 1.33 -12.49 -0.71
N LEU A 106 0.62 -12.27 -1.82
CA LEU A 106 1.15 -12.57 -3.15
C LEU A 106 2.44 -11.79 -3.41
N ARG A 107 3.52 -12.53 -3.73
CA ARG A 107 4.88 -11.97 -3.96
C ARG A 107 5.35 -11.08 -2.81
N ASP A 108 5.00 -11.47 -1.58
CA ASP A 108 5.32 -10.77 -0.33
C ASP A 108 4.72 -9.35 -0.26
N GLY A 109 3.81 -9.05 -1.19
CA GLY A 109 3.18 -7.76 -1.34
C GLY A 109 1.87 -7.65 -0.58
N ARG A 110 1.23 -6.49 -0.76
CA ARG A 110 -0.09 -6.22 -0.22
C ARG A 110 -1.15 -6.95 -1.04
N GLY A 111 -2.08 -7.57 -0.34
CA GLY A 111 -3.32 -8.05 -0.92
C GLY A 111 -4.17 -6.95 -1.55
N ARG A 112 -5.08 -7.37 -2.42
CA ARG A 112 -6.19 -6.55 -2.92
C ARG A 112 -7.54 -7.26 -2.71
N PRO A 113 -8.64 -6.50 -2.65
CA PRO A 113 -9.97 -7.08 -2.80
C PRO A 113 -10.16 -7.74 -4.18
N PRO A 114 -11.12 -8.68 -4.30
CA PRO A 114 -11.56 -9.17 -5.61
C PRO A 114 -12.13 -8.02 -6.44
N ALA A 115 -11.83 -7.96 -7.74
CA ALA A 115 -12.29 -6.92 -8.65
C ALA A 115 -13.77 -7.05 -9.02
N GLY A 116 -14.38 -8.22 -8.81
CA GLY A 116 -15.78 -8.45 -9.10
C GLY A 116 -16.32 -9.74 -8.48
N PRO A 117 -17.61 -10.06 -8.72
CA PRO A 117 -18.34 -11.08 -7.98
C PRO A 117 -17.92 -12.53 -8.30
N HIS A 118 -17.14 -12.72 -9.37
CA HIS A 118 -16.64 -14.02 -9.78
C HIS A 118 -15.17 -14.24 -9.44
N GLU A 119 -14.47 -13.22 -8.94
CA GLU A 119 -13.09 -13.36 -8.50
C GLU A 119 -13.04 -13.87 -7.05
N PRO A 120 -12.23 -14.91 -6.75
CA PRO A 120 -12.07 -15.41 -5.39
C PRO A 120 -11.51 -14.37 -4.42
N LEU A 121 -11.76 -14.55 -3.12
CA LEU A 121 -11.16 -13.74 -2.07
C LEU A 121 -9.72 -14.19 -1.83
N ASP A 122 -8.83 -13.74 -2.72
CA ASP A 122 -7.47 -14.24 -2.71
C ASP A 122 -6.64 -13.69 -1.54
N SER A 123 -6.78 -12.41 -1.26
CA SER A 123 -6.04 -11.75 -0.19
C SER A 123 -6.98 -10.96 0.70
N SER A 124 -8.15 -11.55 0.96
CA SER A 124 -9.24 -10.95 1.72
C SER A 124 -9.94 -12.01 2.54
N LEU A 125 -10.51 -11.59 3.66
CA LEU A 125 -11.23 -12.46 4.59
C LEU A 125 -12.61 -11.87 4.82
N LEU A 126 -13.62 -12.74 4.93
CA LEU A 126 -14.93 -12.34 5.41
C LEU A 126 -15.01 -12.64 6.91
N ARG A 127 -15.02 -11.57 7.71
CA ARG A 127 -15.26 -11.65 9.15
C ARG A 127 -16.76 -11.60 9.40
N VAL A 128 -17.23 -12.48 10.27
CA VAL A 128 -18.64 -12.60 10.66
C VAL A 128 -18.77 -12.59 12.17
N SER A 129 -19.86 -12.05 12.66
CA SER A 129 -20.18 -12.03 14.08
C SER A 129 -21.66 -11.81 14.30
N LEU A 130 -22.18 -12.34 15.40
CA LEU A 130 -23.46 -11.93 15.96
C LEU A 130 -23.30 -10.59 16.68
N PRO A 131 -24.38 -9.79 16.77
CA PRO A 131 -24.39 -8.63 17.65
C PRO A 131 -24.20 -9.09 19.10
N GLY A 132 -23.37 -8.37 19.87
CA GLY A 132 -23.26 -8.56 21.31
C GLY A 132 -24.28 -7.70 22.08
N SER A 133 -24.60 -8.10 23.31
CA SER A 133 -25.33 -7.28 24.26
C SER A 133 -24.36 -6.51 25.19
N ASN A 134 -24.69 -5.27 25.54
CA ASN A 134 -23.94 -4.47 26.53
C ASN A 134 -22.42 -4.42 26.31
N GLY A 135 -21.97 -4.22 25.06
CA GLY A 135 -20.55 -4.12 24.74
C GLY A 135 -19.81 -5.46 24.58
N SER A 136 -20.50 -6.61 24.65
CA SER A 136 -19.91 -7.93 24.43
C SER A 136 -19.63 -8.27 22.94
N ALA A 137 -19.78 -7.29 22.04
CA ALA A 137 -19.53 -7.46 20.62
C ALA A 137 -18.03 -7.34 20.27
N PRO A 138 -17.55 -8.02 19.22
CA PRO A 138 -18.32 -8.97 18.38
C PRO A 138 -18.63 -10.27 19.17
N VAL A 139 -19.66 -11.06 18.81
CA VAL A 139 -19.95 -12.43 19.34
C VAL A 139 -19.78 -13.50 18.27
N ALA A 140 -19.16 -14.65 18.61
CA ALA A 140 -18.83 -15.69 17.64
C ALA A 140 -20.10 -16.31 17.07
N VAL A 141 -20.12 -16.55 15.76
CA VAL A 141 -21.22 -17.28 15.12
C VAL A 141 -21.05 -18.77 15.43
N PRO A 142 -22.06 -19.44 16.02
CA PRO A 142 -21.98 -20.87 16.29
C PRO A 142 -21.64 -21.67 15.02
N GLY A 143 -20.64 -22.56 15.12
CA GLY A 143 -20.15 -23.36 14.00
C GLY A 143 -19.13 -22.68 13.08
N TYR A 144 -19.14 -21.35 12.95
CA TYR A 144 -18.25 -20.60 12.05
C TYR A 144 -17.20 -19.75 12.78
N GLY A 145 -17.40 -19.47 14.07
CA GLY A 145 -16.53 -18.57 14.82
C GLY A 145 -16.63 -17.13 14.32
N TRP A 146 -15.50 -16.57 13.90
CA TRP A 146 -15.36 -15.14 13.55
C TRP A 146 -15.07 -14.89 12.08
N GLN A 147 -14.97 -15.94 11.29
CA GLN A 147 -14.44 -15.89 9.94
C GLN A 147 -15.02 -17.03 9.13
N ILE A 148 -15.32 -16.76 7.87
CA ILE A 148 -15.71 -17.79 6.92
C ILE A 148 -14.48 -18.36 6.22
N ASN A 149 -14.32 -19.67 6.28
CA ASN A 149 -13.34 -20.43 5.50
C ASN A 149 -13.92 -20.83 4.14
N ASP A 150 -13.50 -20.13 3.09
CA ASP A 150 -14.04 -20.23 1.72
C ASP A 150 -13.49 -21.41 0.91
N ARG A 151 -12.58 -22.20 1.48
CA ARG A 151 -12.02 -23.42 0.88
C ARG A 151 -12.13 -24.58 1.85
N ALA A 152 -12.04 -25.77 1.30
CA ALA A 152 -12.04 -27.02 2.04
C ALA A 152 -11.22 -28.09 1.32
N ILE A 153 -10.91 -29.15 2.05
CA ILE A 153 -10.26 -30.34 1.52
C ILE A 153 -11.25 -31.18 0.70
N GLU A 154 -10.76 -32.20 -0.01
CA GLU A 154 -11.63 -33.10 -0.77
C GLU A 154 -12.66 -33.81 0.12
N GLY A 155 -13.89 -33.94 -0.36
CA GLY A 155 -15.00 -34.55 0.38
C GLY A 155 -15.61 -33.67 1.48
N VAL A 156 -15.06 -32.48 1.76
CA VAL A 156 -15.58 -31.53 2.75
C VAL A 156 -16.15 -30.29 2.03
N PRO A 157 -17.37 -29.84 2.35
CA PRO A 157 -17.87 -28.58 1.82
C PRO A 157 -17.16 -27.39 2.48
N ALA A 158 -16.81 -26.38 1.68
CA ALA A 158 -16.40 -25.07 2.22
C ALA A 158 -17.56 -24.42 2.98
N GLU A 159 -17.24 -23.54 3.94
CA GLU A 159 -18.24 -22.91 4.81
C GLU A 159 -19.22 -22.02 4.03
N ALA A 160 -18.73 -21.36 2.98
CA ALA A 160 -19.57 -20.66 2.01
C ALA A 160 -18.82 -20.41 0.69
N ARG A 161 -19.57 -20.01 -0.34
CA ARG A 161 -19.03 -19.34 -1.54
C ARG A 161 -19.35 -17.85 -1.45
N ILE A 162 -18.31 -17.02 -1.47
CA ILE A 162 -18.44 -15.57 -1.28
C ILE A 162 -18.42 -14.89 -2.66
N ARG A 163 -19.31 -13.93 -2.89
CA ARG A 163 -19.33 -13.05 -4.06
C ARG A 163 -19.40 -11.60 -3.61
N ILE A 164 -18.51 -10.75 -4.12
CA ILE A 164 -18.48 -9.31 -3.78
C ILE A 164 -18.95 -8.48 -4.96
N HIS A 165 -19.96 -7.64 -4.72
CA HIS A 165 -20.43 -6.62 -5.64
C HIS A 165 -20.00 -5.25 -5.10
N TRP A 166 -19.19 -4.53 -5.87
CA TRP A 166 -18.81 -3.16 -5.58
C TRP A 166 -19.90 -2.20 -6.06
N VAL A 167 -20.17 -1.16 -5.27
CA VAL A 167 -21.09 -0.07 -5.58
C VAL A 167 -20.31 1.22 -5.83
#